data_AF-A0A1D2ABC9-F1
#
_entry.id   AF-A0A1D2ABC9-F1
#
_cell.length_a   1.000
_cell.length_b   1.000
_cell.length_c   1.000
_cell.angle_alpha   90.00
_cell.angle_beta   90.00
_cell.angle_gamma   90.00
#
_symmetry.space_group_name_H-M   'P 1'
#
loop_
_entity.id
_entity.type
_entity.pdbx_description
1 polymer ?
#
loop_
_entity_poly.entity_id
_entity_poly.type
_entity_poly.pdbx_seq_one_letter_code
_entity_poly.pdbx_strand_id
1 'polypeptide(L)'
;MSSPDCAHSASITTMPLPSPLHLARYGTGLSLGSGVTLGHLRESRPGKFGTWFRAQANSADPDVDAAAAGRGAEVFFALNASAVELPDIERYATDSLDASKPLITWNLALDTLRADLGLLGFPSKALHDRFLSFFKPVLYVRPRDYSKSTASPPYISNYSGILFREFPGEWKVMLQQPNGSYTVVEGRPTRYTLGEFKDVLMRAAGLDTDAQGSLLSFLRKGYKTKTWWEEREDKELSPAWRE
;
A
#
# COMPACT_ATOMS: atom_id res chain seq x y z
N MET A 1 24.78 -63.69 13.41
CA MET A 1 26.01 -62.87 13.47
C MET A 1 25.60 -61.45 13.12
N SER A 2 25.28 -60.71 14.17
CA SER A 2 24.54 -59.44 14.11
C SER A 2 25.53 -58.28 14.16
N SER A 3 25.34 -57.30 13.28
CA SER A 3 26.07 -56.04 13.29
C SER A 3 25.72 -55.23 14.55
N PRO A 4 26.69 -54.64 15.28
CA PRO A 4 26.38 -53.75 16.37
C PRO A 4 26.39 -52.29 15.93
N ASP A 5 25.38 -51.58 16.44
CA ASP A 5 24.99 -50.20 16.19
C ASP A 5 26.05 -49.14 16.52
N CYS A 6 26.10 -48.12 15.67
CA CYS A 6 26.71 -46.81 15.96
C CYS A 6 25.89 -46.07 17.03
N ALA A 7 26.37 -46.00 18.26
CA ALA A 7 25.88 -45.07 19.27
C ALA A 7 26.77 -43.81 19.30
N HIS A 8 26.31 -42.72 18.68
CA HIS A 8 26.88 -41.40 18.87
C HIS A 8 26.41 -40.83 20.21
N SER A 9 27.36 -40.66 21.14
CA SER A 9 27.17 -39.95 22.41
C SER A 9 27.04 -38.45 22.13
N ALA A 10 25.88 -37.87 22.44
CA ALA A 10 25.65 -36.43 22.44
C ALA A 10 25.96 -35.89 23.84
N SER A 11 27.02 -35.10 23.98
CA SER A 11 27.32 -34.36 25.21
C SER A 11 26.47 -33.08 25.25
N ILE A 12 25.51 -33.04 26.16
CA ILE A 12 24.71 -31.84 26.45
C ILE A 12 25.57 -30.93 27.35
N THR A 13 26.09 -29.84 26.78
CA THR A 13 26.67 -28.74 27.57
C THR A 13 25.55 -27.96 28.21
N THR A 14 25.41 -28.10 29.53
CA THR A 14 24.49 -27.33 30.36
C THR A 14 24.93 -25.86 30.37
N MET A 15 24.17 -24.98 29.71
CA MET A 15 24.34 -23.53 29.87
C MET A 15 23.85 -23.11 31.27
N PRO A 16 24.53 -22.20 31.98
CA PRO A 16 24.08 -21.72 33.27
C PRO A 16 22.80 -20.89 33.12
N LEU A 17 21.82 -21.12 34.01
CA LEU A 17 20.62 -20.31 34.11
C LEU A 17 21.00 -18.84 34.38
N PRO A 18 20.48 -17.85 33.63
CA PRO A 18 20.59 -16.46 34.02
C PRO A 18 19.77 -16.19 35.29
N SER A 19 20.41 -15.53 36.25
CA SER A 19 19.83 -15.13 37.53
C SER A 19 18.58 -14.23 37.36
N PRO A 20 17.61 -14.29 38.28
CA PRO A 20 16.38 -13.51 38.18
C PRO A 20 16.66 -12.06 38.60
N LEU A 21 15.84 -11.14 38.08
CA LEU A 21 15.82 -9.69 38.33
C LEU A 21 16.56 -8.81 37.31
N HIS A 22 16.18 -8.95 36.03
CA HIS A 22 15.86 -7.75 35.26
C HIS A 22 14.35 -7.65 35.16
N LEU A 23 13.80 -6.79 36.01
CA LEU A 23 12.42 -6.33 35.95
C LEU A 23 12.15 -5.88 34.52
N ALA A 24 11.32 -6.63 33.80
CA ALA A 24 10.84 -6.28 32.49
C ALA A 24 10.11 -4.93 32.58
N ARG A 25 10.83 -3.85 32.27
CA ARG A 25 10.21 -2.63 31.80
C ARG A 25 9.62 -2.98 30.45
N TYR A 26 8.33 -3.31 30.44
CA TYR A 26 7.50 -3.14 29.25
C TYR A 26 7.52 -1.65 28.92
N GLY A 27 8.55 -1.22 28.19
CA GLY A 27 8.61 0.09 27.58
C GLY A 27 7.49 0.19 26.56
N THR A 28 6.62 1.17 26.74
CA THR A 28 5.71 1.62 25.70
C THR A 28 6.53 2.10 24.50
N GLY A 29 6.58 1.31 23.43
CA GLY A 29 7.25 1.67 22.18
C GLY A 29 7.76 0.42 21.48
N LEU A 30 7.55 0.32 20.16
CA LEU A 30 8.11 -0.77 19.36
C LEU A 30 9.61 -0.89 19.63
N SER A 31 10.08 -2.04 20.12
CA SER A 31 11.52 -2.32 20.17
C SER A 31 12.02 -2.49 18.73
N LEU A 32 12.57 -1.41 18.16
CA LEU A 32 13.18 -1.43 16.85
C LEU A 32 14.46 -2.28 16.89
N GLY A 33 14.70 -3.06 15.84
CA GLY A 33 15.96 -3.79 15.68
C GLY A 33 17.15 -2.82 15.58
N SER A 34 18.34 -3.30 15.92
CA SER A 34 19.58 -2.52 15.75
C SER A 34 19.71 -2.02 14.32
N GLY A 35 19.97 -0.72 14.14
CA GLY A 35 20.12 -0.08 12.83
C GLY A 35 18.83 0.42 12.20
N VAL A 36 17.68 0.28 12.87
CA VAL A 36 16.40 0.86 12.44
C VAL A 36 16.07 2.06 13.31
N THR A 37 15.76 3.19 12.67
CA THR A 37 15.28 4.40 13.35
C THR A 37 13.93 4.81 12.79
N LEU A 38 13.05 5.29 13.67
CA LEU A 38 11.74 5.81 13.29
C LEU A 38 11.73 7.32 13.47
N GLY A 39 11.23 8.02 12.46
CA GLY A 39 11.06 9.47 12.47
C GLY A 39 9.74 9.87 11.83
N HIS A 40 9.56 11.17 11.59
CA HIS A 40 8.36 11.76 11.02
C HIS A 40 8.70 12.68 9.83
N LEU A 41 7.91 12.62 8.75
CA LEU A 41 8.16 13.35 7.50
C LEU A 41 8.32 14.88 7.66
N ARG A 42 7.64 15.45 8.66
CA ARG A 42 7.70 16.89 8.97
C ARG A 42 8.96 17.35 9.72
N GLU A 43 9.89 16.46 10.03
CA GLU A 43 11.22 16.83 10.53
C GLU A 43 11.96 17.78 9.56
N SER A 44 11.64 17.70 8.27
CA SER A 44 12.15 18.60 7.22
C SER A 44 11.62 20.04 7.29
N ARG A 45 10.62 20.35 8.13
CA ARG A 45 10.00 21.70 8.18
C ARG A 45 10.71 22.63 9.19
N PRO A 46 11.30 23.75 8.77
CA PRO A 46 11.72 24.80 9.69
C PRO A 46 10.50 25.62 10.17
N GLY A 47 10.16 25.57 11.47
CA GLY A 47 9.13 26.46 12.04
C GLY A 47 8.57 26.08 13.43
N LYS A 48 8.08 27.09 14.17
CA LYS A 48 7.56 27.00 15.56
C LYS A 48 6.32 26.10 15.73
N PHE A 49 5.58 25.81 14.65
CA PHE A 49 4.45 24.86 14.64
C PHE A 49 4.89 23.39 14.57
N GLY A 50 6.13 23.11 14.14
CA GLY A 50 6.71 21.76 14.19
C GLY A 50 6.94 21.29 15.64
N THR A 51 7.15 22.21 16.57
CA THR A 51 7.38 21.93 17.99
C THR A 51 6.15 21.37 18.70
N TRP A 52 4.93 21.81 18.33
CA TRP A 52 3.68 21.35 18.94
C TRP A 52 3.33 19.91 18.56
N PHE A 53 3.54 19.52 17.30
CA PHE A 53 3.39 18.12 16.86
C PHE A 53 4.58 17.24 17.23
N ARG A 54 5.79 17.80 17.40
CA ARG A 54 6.94 17.08 18.00
C ARG A 54 6.56 16.54 19.39
N ALA A 55 5.82 17.31 20.18
CA ALA A 55 5.36 16.86 21.51
C ALA A 55 4.32 15.72 21.45
N GLN A 56 3.50 15.63 20.39
CA GLN A 56 2.49 14.59 20.23
C GLN A 56 3.02 13.34 19.50
N ALA A 57 4.15 13.47 18.79
CA ALA A 57 4.85 12.40 18.06
C ALA A 57 5.99 11.73 18.87
N ASN A 58 6.16 12.08 20.14
CA ASN A 58 7.14 11.46 21.07
C ASN A 58 6.80 10.00 21.46
N SER A 59 6.19 9.23 20.57
CA SER A 59 6.10 7.76 20.69
C SER A 59 7.33 7.05 20.10
N ALA A 60 8.24 7.79 19.45
CA ALA A 60 9.59 7.33 19.14
C ALA A 60 10.55 7.77 20.25
N ASP A 61 11.54 6.92 20.54
CA ASP A 61 12.53 7.07 21.60
C ASP A 61 13.06 8.53 21.71
N PRO A 62 12.84 9.23 22.85
CA PRO A 62 13.22 10.63 23.01
C PRO A 62 14.74 10.85 22.94
N ASP A 63 15.55 9.79 23.03
CA ASP A 63 17.01 9.88 22.97
C ASP A 63 17.57 9.80 21.54
N VAL A 64 16.72 9.58 20.52
CA VAL A 64 17.14 9.50 19.11
C VAL A 64 16.82 10.80 18.38
N ASP A 65 17.85 11.55 18.00
CA ASP A 65 17.72 12.61 16.99
C ASP A 65 17.46 11.97 15.62
N ALA A 66 16.18 11.78 15.31
CA ALA A 66 15.72 11.19 14.05
C ALA A 66 16.25 11.92 12.80
N ALA A 67 16.50 13.23 12.89
CA ALA A 67 17.09 13.99 11.79
C ALA A 67 18.59 13.69 11.62
N ALA A 68 19.32 13.44 12.72
CA ALA A 68 20.70 12.98 12.64
C ALA A 68 20.82 11.52 12.18
N ALA A 69 19.97 10.64 12.70
CA ALA A 69 19.90 9.24 12.27
C ALA A 69 19.55 9.12 10.79
N GLY A 70 18.59 9.92 10.31
CA GLY A 70 18.20 9.97 8.91
C GLY A 70 19.35 10.35 7.98
N ARG A 71 20.27 11.24 8.37
CA ARG A 71 21.44 11.59 7.53
C ARG A 71 22.35 10.38 7.26
N GLY A 72 22.48 9.49 8.25
CA GLY A 72 23.29 8.27 8.15
C GLY A 72 22.59 7.09 7.48
N ALA A 73 21.27 7.14 7.27
CA ALA A 73 20.54 6.03 6.69
C ALA A 73 20.85 5.85 5.19
N GLU A 74 20.88 4.59 4.75
CA GLU A 74 21.09 4.22 3.35
C GLU A 74 19.78 4.07 2.57
N VAL A 75 18.70 3.68 3.26
CA VAL A 75 17.37 3.44 2.68
C VAL A 75 16.31 4.06 3.57
N PHE A 76 15.30 4.67 2.96
CA PHE A 76 14.20 5.34 3.68
C PHE A 76 12.88 4.68 3.36
N PHE A 77 12.02 4.54 4.37
CA PHE A 77 10.67 4.04 4.23
C PHE A 77 9.65 5.11 4.64
N ALA A 78 8.77 5.51 3.72
CA ALA A 78 7.59 6.31 4.02
C ALA A 78 6.36 5.39 4.09
N LEU A 79 5.82 5.22 5.30
CA LEU A 79 4.73 4.27 5.56
C LEU A 79 3.37 4.97 5.61
N ASN A 80 2.32 4.29 5.11
CA ASN A 80 0.91 4.66 5.33
C ASN A 80 0.52 6.09 4.90
N ALA A 81 1.24 6.65 3.93
CA ALA A 81 0.96 8.00 3.49
C ALA A 81 -0.27 8.06 2.57
N SER A 82 -1.04 9.13 2.73
CA SER A 82 -2.14 9.48 1.84
C SER A 82 -1.78 10.70 0.99
N ALA A 83 -2.74 11.21 0.21
CA ALA A 83 -2.54 12.41 -0.58
C ALA A 83 -2.05 13.60 0.29
N VAL A 84 -2.55 13.72 1.53
CA VAL A 84 -2.23 14.85 2.44
C VAL A 84 -0.75 14.92 2.79
N GLU A 85 -0.08 13.77 2.90
CA GLU A 85 1.33 13.67 3.26
C GLU A 85 2.27 13.78 2.05
N LEU A 86 1.74 13.77 0.81
CA LEU A 86 2.57 13.87 -0.40
C LEU A 86 3.49 15.10 -0.46
N PRO A 87 3.08 16.32 -0.06
CA PRO A 87 3.98 17.46 -0.03
C PRO A 87 5.14 17.26 0.95
N ASP A 88 4.88 16.60 2.08
CA ASP A 88 5.90 16.32 3.09
C ASP A 88 6.87 15.22 2.59
N ILE A 89 6.39 14.23 1.84
CA ILE A 89 7.24 13.23 1.16
C ILE A 89 8.11 13.86 0.08
N GLU A 90 7.51 14.67 -0.80
CA GLU A 90 8.24 15.36 -1.88
C GLU A 90 9.36 16.22 -1.27
N ARG A 91 9.03 17.00 -0.25
CA ARG A 91 10.00 17.83 0.46
C ARG A 91 11.09 17.02 1.14
N TYR A 92 10.74 15.92 1.80
CA TYR A 92 11.74 15.07 2.45
C TYR A 92 12.71 14.50 1.42
N ALA A 93 12.19 14.04 0.27
CA ALA A 93 12.99 13.52 -0.83
C ALA A 93 13.90 14.57 -1.47
N THR A 94 13.46 15.82 -1.60
CA THR A 94 14.25 16.89 -2.24
C THR A 94 15.21 17.61 -1.29
N ASP A 95 14.79 17.86 -0.06
CA ASP A 95 15.50 18.75 0.87
C ASP A 95 16.40 17.98 1.84
N SER A 96 16.06 16.71 2.14
CA SER A 96 16.70 15.94 3.22
C SER A 96 17.50 14.73 2.73
N LEU A 97 17.19 14.22 1.53
CA LEU A 97 17.87 13.06 0.96
C LEU A 97 18.90 13.47 -0.08
N ASP A 98 20.04 12.78 -0.06
CA ASP A 98 20.92 12.72 -1.23
C ASP A 98 20.18 11.99 -2.34
N ALA A 99 20.20 12.53 -3.57
CA ALA A 99 19.52 11.97 -4.74
C ALA A 99 19.91 10.51 -5.06
N SER A 100 21.06 10.04 -4.56
CA SER A 100 21.50 8.66 -4.69
C SER A 100 20.81 7.66 -3.74
N LYS A 101 20.12 8.14 -2.70
CA LYS A 101 19.53 7.27 -1.67
C LYS A 101 18.08 6.89 -1.99
N PRO A 102 17.73 5.59 -1.99
CA PRO A 102 16.37 5.15 -2.29
C PRO A 102 15.36 5.53 -1.20
N LEU A 103 14.24 6.10 -1.63
CA LEU A 103 13.04 6.31 -0.82
C LEU A 103 11.95 5.34 -1.27
N ILE A 104 11.61 4.40 -0.39
CA ILE A 104 10.58 3.39 -0.61
C ILE A 104 9.30 3.85 0.10
N THR A 105 8.20 3.87 -0.63
CA THR A 105 6.89 4.16 -0.04
C THR A 105 6.12 2.86 0.13
N TRP A 106 5.53 2.63 1.30
CA TRP A 106 4.80 1.39 1.62
C TRP A 106 3.39 1.67 2.11
N ASN A 107 2.45 0.83 1.68
CA ASN A 107 1.03 0.89 2.03
C ASN A 107 0.40 2.27 1.81
N LEU A 108 0.61 2.82 0.61
CA LEU A 108 0.09 4.13 0.24
C LEU A 108 -1.43 4.09 0.00
N ALA A 109 -2.14 5.11 0.50
CA ALA A 109 -3.59 5.25 0.36
C ALA A 109 -3.99 6.21 -0.78
N LEU A 110 -3.22 6.25 -1.87
CA LEU A 110 -3.38 7.21 -2.98
C LEU A 110 -4.57 6.93 -3.89
N ASP A 111 -4.99 5.67 -3.97
CA ASP A 111 -6.13 5.24 -4.78
C ASP A 111 -7.51 5.63 -4.22
N THR A 112 -7.54 6.37 -3.11
CA THR A 112 -8.77 6.86 -2.50
C THR A 112 -9.30 8.00 -3.37
N LEU A 113 -10.53 7.86 -3.86
CA LEU A 113 -11.19 8.91 -4.65
C LEU A 113 -11.49 10.11 -3.76
N ARG A 114 -10.55 11.05 -3.72
CA ARG A 114 -10.64 12.28 -2.93
C ARG A 114 -11.15 13.42 -3.80
N ALA A 115 -12.44 13.69 -3.71
CA ALA A 115 -13.09 14.85 -4.35
C ALA A 115 -12.59 16.18 -3.76
N ASP A 116 -11.99 16.12 -2.58
CA ASP A 116 -11.36 17.18 -1.80
C ASP A 116 -9.97 17.61 -2.33
N LEU A 117 -9.36 16.91 -3.28
CA LEU A 117 -8.08 17.32 -3.86
C LEU A 117 -8.20 18.70 -4.53
N GLY A 118 -7.35 19.63 -4.09
CA GLY A 118 -7.37 21.04 -4.48
C GLY A 118 -8.22 21.95 -3.59
N LEU A 119 -8.91 21.42 -2.58
CA LEU A 119 -9.53 22.22 -1.51
C LEU A 119 -8.49 22.62 -0.46
N LEU A 120 -8.83 23.62 0.37
CA LEU A 120 -7.95 24.10 1.44
C LEU A 120 -7.56 22.94 2.38
N GLY A 121 -6.25 22.75 2.57
CA GLY A 121 -5.69 21.66 3.39
C GLY A 121 -5.42 20.36 2.62
N PHE A 122 -5.79 20.28 1.35
CA PHE A 122 -5.52 19.13 0.48
C PHE A 122 -4.54 19.50 -0.63
N PRO A 123 -3.67 18.56 -1.04
CA PRO A 123 -2.75 18.81 -2.14
C PRO A 123 -3.51 19.07 -3.44
N SER A 124 -2.85 19.76 -4.36
CA SER A 124 -3.39 19.92 -5.71
C SER A 124 -3.43 18.58 -6.44
N LYS A 125 -4.36 18.45 -7.39
CA LYS A 125 -4.39 17.31 -8.32
C LYS A 125 -3.05 17.14 -9.05
N ALA A 126 -2.39 18.25 -9.40
CA ALA A 126 -1.09 18.21 -10.07
C ALA A 126 0.01 17.55 -9.21
N LEU A 127 0.02 17.75 -7.89
CA LEU A 127 0.97 17.06 -7.01
C LEU A 127 0.71 15.54 -7.00
N HIS A 128 -0.56 15.14 -6.87
CA HIS A 128 -0.92 13.73 -6.90
C HIS A 128 -0.55 13.06 -8.24
N ASP A 129 -0.81 13.75 -9.35
CA ASP A 129 -0.51 13.28 -10.71
C ASP A 129 0.99 13.05 -10.94
N ARG A 130 1.84 14.00 -10.50
CA ARG A 130 3.31 13.86 -10.55
C ARG A 130 3.78 12.68 -9.72
N PHE A 131 3.20 12.49 -8.53
CA PHE A 131 3.56 11.37 -7.67
C PHE A 131 3.21 10.04 -8.35
N LEU A 132 2.00 9.88 -8.86
CA LEU A 132 1.60 8.67 -9.60
C LEU A 132 2.51 8.41 -10.81
N SER A 133 2.94 9.45 -11.54
CA SER A 133 3.84 9.31 -12.67
C SER A 133 5.25 8.82 -12.29
N PHE A 134 5.69 9.06 -11.05
CA PHE A 134 7.05 8.75 -10.60
C PHE A 134 7.19 7.33 -10.04
N PHE A 135 6.18 6.84 -9.30
CA PHE A 135 6.31 5.58 -8.57
C PHE A 135 5.83 4.39 -9.40
N LYS A 136 6.69 3.38 -9.48
CA LYS A 136 6.33 2.07 -10.02
C LYS A 136 5.76 1.18 -8.92
N PRO A 137 4.51 0.70 -9.02
CA PRO A 137 3.94 -0.19 -8.02
C PRO A 137 4.60 -1.57 -8.12
N VAL A 138 5.50 -1.87 -7.17
CA VAL A 138 6.20 -3.16 -7.09
C VAL A 138 5.29 -4.25 -6.55
N LEU A 139 4.55 -3.95 -5.48
CA LEU A 139 3.50 -4.82 -4.94
C LEU A 139 2.23 -3.99 -4.82
N TYR A 140 1.16 -4.48 -5.41
CA TYR A 140 -0.13 -3.81 -5.41
C TYR A 140 -1.23 -4.79 -5.06
N VAL A 141 -2.05 -4.43 -4.07
CA VAL A 141 -3.21 -5.21 -3.66
C VAL A 141 -4.37 -4.25 -3.41
N ARG A 142 -5.44 -4.38 -4.17
CA ARG A 142 -6.65 -3.61 -3.95
C ARG A 142 -7.88 -4.51 -3.95
N PRO A 143 -8.37 -4.90 -2.76
CA PRO A 143 -9.64 -5.59 -2.64
C PRO A 143 -10.80 -4.65 -2.94
N ARG A 144 -11.85 -5.20 -3.53
CA ARG A 144 -13.14 -4.54 -3.75
C ARG A 144 -14.27 -5.53 -3.62
N ASP A 145 -15.33 -5.04 -2.98
CA ASP A 145 -16.60 -5.72 -2.88
C ASP A 145 -17.62 -4.94 -3.71
N TYR A 146 -18.36 -5.67 -4.54
CA TYR A 146 -19.40 -5.14 -5.39
C TYR A 146 -20.71 -5.91 -5.18
N SER A 147 -21.81 -5.25 -5.51
CA SER A 147 -23.12 -5.87 -5.58
C SER A 147 -23.79 -5.53 -6.90
N LYS A 148 -24.54 -6.48 -7.45
CA LYS A 148 -25.41 -6.27 -8.61
C LYS A 148 -26.83 -6.64 -8.24
N SER A 149 -27.76 -5.71 -8.47
CA SER A 149 -29.19 -5.98 -8.36
C SER A 149 -29.74 -6.58 -9.65
N THR A 150 -30.49 -7.66 -9.55
CA THR A 150 -31.14 -8.38 -10.66
C THR A 150 -32.66 -8.34 -10.53
N ALA A 151 -33.36 -8.47 -11.65
CA ALA A 151 -34.83 -8.49 -11.67
C ALA A 151 -35.41 -9.83 -11.18
N SER A 152 -34.62 -10.90 -11.24
CA SER A 152 -34.97 -12.24 -10.76
C SER A 152 -34.15 -12.61 -9.51
N PRO A 153 -34.66 -13.51 -8.65
CA PRO A 153 -33.88 -14.07 -7.57
C PRO A 153 -32.55 -14.70 -8.04
N PRO A 154 -31.45 -14.54 -7.29
CA PRO A 154 -31.30 -13.72 -6.08
C PRO A 154 -31.22 -12.22 -6.45
N TYR A 155 -32.16 -11.41 -5.96
CA TYR A 155 -32.31 -9.99 -6.34
C TYR A 155 -31.06 -9.13 -6.14
N ILE A 156 -30.12 -9.57 -5.30
CA ILE A 156 -28.81 -8.97 -5.12
C ILE A 156 -27.78 -10.09 -5.13
N SER A 157 -26.79 -9.98 -6.01
CA SER A 157 -25.63 -10.85 -6.07
C SER A 157 -24.39 -10.06 -5.65
N ASN A 158 -23.72 -10.52 -4.60
CA ASN A 158 -22.46 -9.93 -4.13
C ASN A 158 -21.29 -10.69 -4.77
N TYR A 159 -20.27 -9.95 -5.18
CA TYR A 159 -19.04 -10.50 -5.72
C TYR A 159 -17.88 -9.59 -5.32
N SER A 160 -16.74 -10.21 -5.05
CA SER A 160 -15.56 -9.55 -4.52
C SER A 160 -14.33 -10.02 -5.25
N GLY A 161 -13.32 -9.15 -5.31
CA GLY A 161 -12.09 -9.47 -6.00
C GLY A 161 -10.95 -8.54 -5.64
N ILE A 162 -9.77 -8.87 -6.15
CA ILE A 162 -8.53 -8.13 -5.90
C ILE A 162 -7.94 -7.73 -7.25
N LEU A 163 -7.63 -6.44 -7.38
CA LEU A 163 -6.69 -5.97 -8.39
C LEU A 163 -5.28 -6.14 -7.81
N PHE A 164 -4.49 -7.00 -8.45
CA PHE A 164 -3.21 -7.45 -7.93
C PHE A 164 -2.07 -7.16 -8.90
N ARG A 165 -0.90 -6.84 -8.37
CA ARG A 165 0.36 -6.82 -9.11
C ARG A 165 1.53 -7.21 -8.22
N GLU A 166 2.43 -8.00 -8.78
CA GLU A 166 3.76 -8.30 -8.25
C GLU A 166 4.76 -8.08 -9.39
N PHE A 167 5.51 -6.99 -9.36
CA PHE A 167 6.51 -6.64 -10.37
C PHE A 167 7.69 -7.64 -10.34
N PRO A 168 8.20 -8.13 -11.48
CA PRO A 168 7.94 -7.71 -12.88
C PRO A 168 6.71 -8.34 -13.56
N GLY A 169 5.86 -9.04 -12.83
CA GLY A 169 4.64 -9.64 -13.34
C GLY A 169 3.54 -8.65 -13.76
N GLU A 170 2.59 -9.19 -14.51
CA GLU A 170 1.41 -8.50 -15.05
C GLU A 170 0.41 -8.08 -13.97
N TRP A 171 -0.45 -7.14 -14.33
CA TRP A 171 -1.65 -6.83 -13.57
C TRP A 171 -2.65 -7.98 -13.68
N LYS A 172 -3.18 -8.43 -12.54
CA LYS A 172 -4.12 -9.55 -12.46
C LYS A 172 -5.41 -9.10 -11.79
N VAL A 173 -6.52 -9.60 -12.32
CA VAL A 173 -7.82 -9.56 -11.66
C VAL A 173 -8.05 -10.91 -11.03
N MET A 174 -8.32 -10.92 -9.72
CA MET A 174 -8.61 -12.13 -8.98
C MET A 174 -10.02 -12.09 -8.43
N LEU A 175 -10.82 -13.14 -8.69
CA LEU A 175 -12.18 -13.29 -8.17
C LEU A 175 -12.16 -14.15 -6.91
N GLN A 176 -12.83 -13.68 -5.85
CA GLN A 176 -13.00 -14.46 -4.63
C GLN A 176 -13.95 -15.63 -4.89
N GLN A 177 -13.53 -16.82 -4.50
CA GLN A 177 -14.30 -18.06 -4.58
C GLN A 177 -15.11 -18.26 -3.29
N PRO A 178 -16.17 -19.10 -3.30
CA PRO A 178 -16.99 -19.37 -2.12
C PRO A 178 -16.21 -19.91 -0.90
N ASN A 179 -15.07 -20.57 -1.13
CA ASN A 179 -14.19 -21.08 -0.06
C ASN A 179 -13.24 -20.00 0.50
N GLY A 180 -13.37 -18.74 0.07
CA GLY A 180 -12.51 -17.62 0.48
C GLY A 180 -11.19 -17.51 -0.27
N SER A 181 -10.83 -18.49 -1.11
CA SER A 181 -9.64 -18.41 -1.98
C SER A 181 -9.85 -17.44 -3.16
N TYR A 182 -8.77 -17.04 -3.80
CA TYR A 182 -8.81 -16.15 -4.95
C TYR A 182 -8.26 -16.85 -6.19
N THR A 183 -8.98 -16.74 -7.30
CA THR A 183 -8.56 -17.29 -8.60
C THR A 183 -8.31 -16.16 -9.57
N VAL A 184 -7.20 -16.21 -10.30
CA VAL A 184 -6.90 -15.27 -11.39
C VAL A 184 -7.90 -15.50 -12.52
N VAL A 185 -8.61 -14.45 -12.94
CA VAL A 185 -9.60 -14.52 -14.02
C VAL A 185 -9.14 -13.81 -15.29
N GLU A 186 -8.27 -12.80 -15.16
CA GLU A 186 -7.70 -12.07 -16.28
C GLU A 186 -6.35 -11.47 -15.87
N GLY A 187 -5.42 -11.37 -16.83
CA GLY A 187 -4.08 -10.82 -16.65
C GLY A 187 -3.70 -9.97 -17.86
N ARG A 188 -3.08 -8.81 -17.63
CA ARG A 188 -2.57 -7.97 -18.72
C ARG A 188 -1.37 -7.11 -18.29
N PRO A 189 -0.51 -6.66 -19.22
CA PRO A 189 0.66 -5.83 -18.89
C PRO A 189 0.30 -4.46 -18.32
N THR A 190 -0.84 -3.89 -18.70
CA THR A 190 -1.28 -2.56 -18.29
C THR A 190 -2.34 -2.60 -17.18
N ARG A 191 -2.30 -1.63 -16.27
CA ARG A 191 -3.24 -1.56 -15.14
C ARG A 191 -4.70 -1.48 -15.60
N TYR A 192 -5.59 -2.20 -14.93
CA TYR A 192 -7.03 -2.05 -15.08
C TYR A 192 -7.51 -0.74 -14.44
N THR A 193 -8.29 0.04 -15.18
CA THR A 193 -9.10 1.10 -14.57
C THR A 193 -10.13 0.50 -13.62
N LEU A 194 -10.68 1.29 -12.71
CA LEU A 194 -11.71 0.81 -11.78
C LEU A 194 -12.93 0.23 -12.50
N GLY A 195 -13.35 0.85 -13.60
CA GLY A 195 -14.45 0.40 -14.42
C GLY A 195 -14.16 -0.93 -15.12
N GLU A 196 -12.99 -1.05 -15.76
CA GLU A 196 -12.58 -2.31 -16.40
C GLU A 196 -12.47 -3.44 -15.39
N PHE A 197 -11.84 -3.18 -14.24
CA PHE A 197 -11.71 -4.16 -13.17
C PHE A 197 -13.08 -4.67 -12.69
N LYS A 198 -14.04 -3.76 -12.48
CA LYS A 198 -15.43 -4.12 -12.12
C LYS A 198 -16.10 -4.96 -13.22
N ASP A 199 -15.93 -4.56 -14.48
CA ASP A 199 -16.52 -5.27 -15.62
C ASP A 199 -15.96 -6.70 -15.78
N VAL A 200 -14.64 -6.87 -15.63
CA VAL A 200 -13.99 -8.19 -15.65
C VAL A 200 -14.51 -9.05 -14.50
N LEU A 201 -14.58 -8.53 -13.28
CA LEU A 201 -15.11 -9.27 -12.14
C LEU A 201 -16.58 -9.66 -12.32
N MET A 202 -17.42 -8.75 -12.79
CA MET A 202 -18.84 -9.01 -13.03
C MET A 202 -19.04 -10.11 -14.08
N ARG A 203 -18.25 -10.09 -15.16
CA ARG A 203 -18.26 -11.10 -16.21
C ARG A 203 -17.80 -12.46 -15.67
N ALA A 204 -16.69 -12.49 -14.94
CA ALA A 204 -16.14 -13.71 -14.36
C ALA A 204 -17.07 -14.32 -13.29
N ALA A 205 -17.84 -13.50 -12.58
CA ALA A 205 -18.88 -13.94 -11.66
C ALA A 205 -20.16 -14.46 -12.35
N GLY A 206 -20.24 -14.41 -13.69
CA GLY A 206 -21.44 -14.80 -14.45
C GLY A 206 -22.62 -13.84 -14.29
N LEU A 207 -22.36 -12.60 -13.87
CA LEU A 207 -23.39 -11.61 -13.58
C LEU A 207 -23.60 -10.62 -14.73
N ASP A 208 -22.91 -10.77 -15.85
CA ASP A 208 -23.05 -9.92 -17.04
C ASP A 208 -24.29 -10.29 -17.88
N THR A 209 -25.46 -10.03 -17.30
CA THR A 209 -26.78 -10.41 -17.83
C THR A 209 -27.44 -9.33 -18.70
N ASP A 210 -26.83 -8.14 -18.80
CA ASP A 210 -27.42 -7.02 -19.52
C ASP A 210 -26.95 -7.03 -20.98
N ALA A 211 -27.87 -6.81 -21.93
CA ALA A 211 -27.49 -6.67 -23.34
C ALA A 211 -26.48 -5.52 -23.50
N GLN A 212 -25.35 -5.80 -24.16
CA GLN A 212 -24.30 -4.81 -24.42
C GLN A 212 -24.92 -3.56 -25.07
N GLY A 213 -24.69 -2.39 -24.47
CA GLY A 213 -25.19 -1.11 -25.00
C GLY A 213 -26.62 -0.73 -24.60
N SER A 214 -27.30 -1.52 -23.76
CA SER A 214 -28.63 -1.12 -23.27
C SER A 214 -28.56 0.11 -22.36
N LEU A 215 -29.58 0.99 -22.43
CA LEU A 215 -29.72 2.15 -21.55
C LEU A 215 -29.65 1.75 -20.06
N LEU A 216 -30.19 0.57 -19.71
CA LEU A 216 -30.12 0.00 -18.37
C LEU A 216 -28.68 -0.34 -17.95
N SER A 217 -27.85 -0.86 -18.87
CA SER A 217 -26.43 -1.11 -18.60
C SER A 217 -25.68 0.20 -18.34
N PHE A 218 -25.98 1.26 -19.08
CA PHE A 218 -25.39 2.59 -18.87
C PHE A 218 -25.82 3.21 -17.53
N LEU A 219 -27.12 3.20 -17.22
CA LEU A 219 -27.65 3.73 -15.96
C LEU A 219 -27.09 2.98 -14.73
N ARG A 220 -26.86 1.67 -14.84
CA ARG A 220 -26.29 0.83 -13.76
C ARG A 220 -24.78 0.96 -13.61
N LYS A 221 -24.04 1.17 -14.72
CA LYS A 221 -22.58 1.41 -14.66
C LYS A 221 -22.27 2.79 -14.06
N GLY A 222 -23.18 3.75 -14.22
CA GLY A 222 -23.01 5.11 -13.74
C GLY A 222 -22.10 5.93 -14.65
N TYR A 223 -22.16 7.25 -14.50
CA TYR A 223 -21.48 8.20 -15.39
C TYR A 223 -19.95 8.23 -15.22
N LYS A 224 -19.43 7.90 -14.03
CA LYS A 224 -17.99 7.87 -13.75
C LYS A 224 -17.51 6.47 -13.44
N THR A 225 -16.90 5.85 -14.44
CA THR A 225 -16.27 4.52 -14.35
C THR A 225 -14.76 4.61 -14.15
N LYS A 226 -14.16 5.77 -14.41
CA LYS A 226 -12.74 6.07 -14.22
C LYS A 226 -12.54 7.05 -13.07
N THR A 227 -11.40 6.95 -12.40
CA THR A 227 -10.95 8.01 -11.49
C THR A 227 -10.49 9.22 -12.29
N TRP A 228 -10.45 10.40 -11.67
CA TRP A 228 -10.06 11.63 -12.39
C TRP A 228 -8.63 11.57 -12.96
N TRP A 229 -7.75 10.76 -12.37
CA TRP A 229 -6.39 10.55 -12.86
C TRP A 229 -6.34 9.49 -13.97
N GLU A 230 -7.17 8.46 -13.92
CA GLU A 230 -7.34 7.49 -15.02
C GLU A 230 -7.95 8.11 -16.29
N GLU A 231 -8.63 9.26 -16.17
CA GLU A 231 -9.17 10.03 -17.31
C GLU A 231 -8.12 10.91 -18.02
N ARG A 232 -6.96 11.15 -17.39
CA ARG A 232 -5.96 12.15 -17.81
C ARG A 232 -4.69 11.54 -18.39
N GLU A 233 -4.83 10.40 -19.05
CA GLU A 233 -3.73 9.66 -19.68
C GLU A 233 -2.86 10.53 -20.61
N ASP A 234 -3.47 11.52 -21.28
CA ASP A 234 -2.81 12.47 -22.19
C ASP A 234 -1.86 13.45 -21.50
N LYS A 235 -1.94 13.58 -20.18
CA LYS A 235 -1.19 14.58 -19.38
C LYS A 235 -0.21 13.95 -18.41
N GLU A 236 -0.11 12.64 -18.40
CA GLU A 236 0.82 11.93 -17.52
C GLU A 236 2.26 12.12 -17.98
N LEU A 237 3.14 12.36 -17.02
CA LEU A 237 4.58 12.52 -17.31
C LEU A 237 5.25 11.18 -17.60
N SER A 238 4.69 10.08 -17.09
CA SER A 238 5.23 8.73 -17.23
C SER A 238 4.13 7.69 -17.01
N PRO A 239 4.07 6.62 -17.84
CA PRO A 239 3.10 5.54 -17.72
C PRO A 239 3.51 4.48 -16.68
N ALA A 240 4.63 4.66 -15.96
CA ALA A 240 5.25 3.62 -15.10
C ALA A 240 4.34 3.03 -14.02
N TRP A 241 3.29 3.75 -13.60
CA TRP A 241 2.32 3.23 -12.65
C TRP A 241 1.27 2.31 -13.28
N ARG A 242 1.06 2.42 -14.59
CA ARG A 242 0.19 1.54 -15.39
C ARG A 242 0.95 0.35 -15.95
N GLU A 243 2.19 0.54 -16.35
CA GLU A 243 3.06 -0.47 -16.97
C GLU A 243 3.85 -1.29 -15.98
#